data_AF-A0A318UCK8-F1
#
_entry.id   AF-A0A318UCK8-F1
#
_cell.length_a   1.000
_cell.length_b   1.000
_cell.length_c   1.000
_cell.angle_alpha   90.00
_cell.angle_beta   90.00
_cell.angle_gamma   90.00
#
_symmetry.space_group_name_H-M   'P 1'
#
loop_
_entity.id
_entity.type
_entity.pdbx_description
1 polymer ?
#
loop_
_entity_poly.entity_id
_entity_poly.type
_entity_poly.pdbx_seq_one_letter_code
_entity_poly.pdbx_strand_id
1 'polypeptide(L)'
;MMINSNEIKITGNWTFNGRKIIEDEQCERIYWLRANYLIRIASDESGWDVLYQDPESMQYWELIYEHSELQGGGPPSLVQLLKENALSKYII
;
A
#
# COMPACT_ATOMS: atom_id res chain seq x y z
N MET A 1 9.85 -9.27 7.05
CA MET A 1 10.24 -8.38 5.92
C MET A 1 10.25 -6.96 6.44
N MET A 2 11.09 -6.08 5.90
CA MET A 2 11.11 -4.66 6.25
C MET A 2 11.11 -3.84 4.96
N ILE A 3 10.90 -2.54 5.08
CA ILE A 3 11.03 -1.62 3.97
C ILE A 3 12.48 -1.10 3.96
N ASN A 4 13.15 -1.18 2.81
CA ASN A 4 14.50 -0.63 2.70
C ASN A 4 14.42 0.90 2.69
N SER A 5 15.39 1.59 3.30
CA SER A 5 15.37 3.05 3.44
C SER A 5 15.36 3.84 2.13
N ASN A 6 15.72 3.20 1.01
CA ASN A 6 15.71 3.79 -0.34
C ASN A 6 14.45 3.44 -1.14
N GLU A 7 13.58 2.56 -0.63
CA GLU A 7 12.31 2.25 -1.28
C GLU A 7 11.32 3.39 -1.04
N ILE A 8 10.74 3.87 -2.14
CA ILE A 8 9.70 4.91 -2.12
C ILE A 8 8.35 4.39 -2.62
N LYS A 9 8.35 3.21 -3.25
CA LYS A 9 7.15 2.57 -3.81
C LYS A 9 7.36 1.05 -3.88
N ILE A 10 6.33 0.30 -3.51
CA ILE A 10 6.22 -1.14 -3.68
C ILE A 10 4.91 -1.38 -4.43
N THR A 11 4.99 -1.90 -5.65
CA THR A 11 3.81 -2.15 -6.49
C THR A 11 3.69 -3.64 -6.73
N GLY A 12 2.55 -4.19 -6.36
CA GLY A 12 2.14 -5.53 -6.77
C GLY A 12 1.68 -5.55 -8.22
N ASN A 13 1.72 -6.72 -8.83
CA ASN A 13 1.20 -6.91 -10.18
C ASN A 13 0.25 -8.11 -10.22
N TRP A 14 -0.78 -7.97 -11.07
CA TRP A 14 -1.75 -9.01 -11.35
C TRP A 14 -1.60 -9.46 -12.79
N THR A 15 -1.31 -10.75 -13.00
CA THR A 15 -1.23 -11.34 -14.33
C THR A 15 -2.36 -12.34 -14.53
N PHE A 16 -3.10 -12.23 -15.64
CA PHE A 16 -4.13 -13.21 -15.99
C PHE A 16 -3.53 -14.34 -16.83
N ASN A 17 -3.62 -15.58 -16.35
CA ASN A 17 -3.07 -16.75 -17.05
C ASN A 17 -4.08 -17.49 -17.94
N GLY A 18 -5.22 -16.88 -18.24
CA GLY A 18 -6.31 -17.50 -19.00
C GLY A 18 -7.39 -18.17 -18.13
N ARG A 19 -7.14 -18.37 -16.83
CA ARG A 19 -8.13 -18.96 -15.90
C ARG A 19 -8.35 -18.14 -14.64
N LYS A 20 -7.29 -17.58 -14.08
CA LYS A 20 -7.33 -16.79 -12.85
C LYS A 20 -6.31 -15.67 -12.88
N ILE A 21 -6.54 -14.70 -12.01
CA ILE A 21 -5.55 -13.70 -11.65
C ILE A 21 -4.47 -14.38 -10.80
N ILE A 22 -3.21 -14.10 -11.14
CA ILE A 22 -2.02 -14.49 -10.40
C ILE A 22 -1.41 -13.23 -9.83
N GLU A 23 -1.27 -13.18 -8.52
CA GLU A 23 -0.57 -12.12 -7.81
C GLU A 23 0.92 -12.44 -7.73
N ASP A 24 1.77 -11.43 -7.82
CA ASP A 24 3.21 -11.59 -7.71
C ASP A 24 3.71 -11.53 -6.26
N GLU A 25 5.01 -11.74 -6.08
CA GLU A 25 5.67 -11.69 -4.76
C GLU A 25 5.55 -10.31 -4.08
N GLN A 26 5.34 -9.25 -4.86
CA GLN A 26 5.20 -7.90 -4.35
C GLN A 26 3.83 -7.69 -3.72
N CYS A 27 2.76 -8.27 -4.29
CA CYS A 27 1.45 -8.36 -3.63
C CYS A 27 1.58 -9.06 -2.27
N GLU A 28 2.20 -10.24 -2.24
CA GLU A 28 2.40 -11.02 -1.01
C GLU A 28 3.20 -10.23 0.04
N ARG A 29 4.27 -9.54 -0.39
CA ARG A 29 5.07 -8.67 0.47
C ARG A 29 4.24 -7.52 1.05
N ILE A 30 3.41 -6.86 0.25
CA ILE A 30 2.53 -5.77 0.71
C ILE A 30 1.54 -6.29 1.76
N TYR A 31 0.91 -7.45 1.52
CA TYR A 31 -0.01 -8.05 2.50
C TYR A 31 0.70 -8.39 3.81
N TRP A 32 1.89 -8.97 3.73
CA TRP A 32 2.68 -9.28 4.91
C TRP A 32 3.05 -8.02 5.69
N LEU A 33 3.54 -6.97 5.01
CA LEU A 33 3.93 -5.70 5.63
C LEU A 33 2.74 -5.07 6.35
N ARG A 34 1.57 -5.01 5.72
CA ARG A 34 0.35 -4.46 6.33
C ARG A 34 -0.14 -5.24 7.55
N ALA A 35 -0.02 -6.57 7.51
CA ALA A 35 -0.53 -7.43 8.57
C ALA A 35 0.42 -7.56 9.77
N ASN A 36 1.73 -7.37 9.57
CA ASN A 36 2.74 -7.75 10.56
C ASN A 36 3.74 -6.65 10.94
N TYR A 37 3.88 -5.59 10.14
CA TYR A 37 4.96 -4.63 10.31
C TYR A 37 4.47 -3.19 10.37
N LEU A 38 3.73 -2.75 9.35
CA LEU A 38 3.22 -1.40 9.24
C LEU A 38 2.10 -1.13 10.24
N ILE A 39 2.14 0.05 10.87
CA ILE A 39 1.10 0.50 11.79
C ILE A 39 0.05 1.26 10.98
N ARG A 40 -1.21 0.80 10.99
CA ARG A 40 -2.31 1.54 10.37
C ARG A 40 -2.61 2.79 11.19
N ILE A 41 -2.57 3.96 10.53
CA ILE A 41 -2.82 5.27 11.16
C ILE A 41 -4.24 5.74 10.89
N ALA A 42 -4.64 5.81 9.62
CA ALA A 42 -5.94 6.34 9.21
C ALA A 42 -6.38 5.75 7.88
N SER A 43 -7.63 6.01 7.51
CA SER A 43 -8.09 5.90 6.12
C SER A 43 -8.62 7.25 5.67
N ASP A 44 -8.69 7.47 4.36
CA ASP A 44 -9.31 8.66 3.80
C ASP A 44 -10.84 8.65 4.06
N GLU A 45 -11.53 9.73 3.70
CA GLU A 45 -12.98 9.85 3.91
C GLU A 45 -13.78 8.74 3.21
N SER A 46 -13.27 8.24 2.08
CA SER A 46 -13.91 7.18 1.32
C SER A 46 -13.63 5.78 1.88
N GLY A 47 -12.62 5.64 2.73
CA GLY A 47 -12.15 4.37 3.30
C GLY A 47 -11.35 3.50 2.33
N TRP A 48 -11.12 3.98 1.10
CA TRP A 48 -10.40 3.24 0.06
C TRP A 48 -8.89 3.29 0.27
N ASP A 49 -8.37 4.48 0.57
CA ASP A 49 -6.95 4.68 0.79
C ASP A 49 -6.66 4.58 2.28
N VAL A 50 -5.55 3.91 2.61
CA VAL A 50 -5.19 3.65 4.00
C VAL A 50 -3.77 4.13 4.24
N LEU A 51 -3.62 5.03 5.21
CA LEU A 51 -2.34 5.51 5.69
C LEU A 51 -1.77 4.53 6.72
N TYR A 52 -0.54 4.13 6.47
CA TYR A 52 0.30 3.38 7.38
C TYR A 52 1.55 4.17 7.76
N GLN A 53 2.19 3.77 8.85
CA GLN A 53 3.48 4.25 9.26
C GLN A 53 4.45 3.08 9.46
N ASP A 54 5.66 3.25 8.97
CA ASP A 54 6.78 2.38 9.28
C ASP A 54 7.27 2.65 10.72
N PRO A 55 7.22 1.66 11.63
CA PRO A 55 7.60 1.87 13.03
C PRO A 55 9.09 2.13 13.25
N GLU A 56 9.97 1.77 12.31
CA GLU A 56 11.42 1.97 12.45
C GLU A 56 11.86 3.34 11.91
N SER A 57 11.41 3.68 10.69
CA SER A 57 11.82 4.92 10.01
C SER A 57 10.87 6.09 10.27
N MET A 58 9.71 5.84 10.89
CA MET A 58 8.61 6.80 11.10
C MET A 58 8.03 7.40 9.81
N GLN A 59 8.37 6.83 8.65
CA GLN A 59 7.89 7.27 7.34
C GLN A 59 6.45 6.82 7.10
N TYR A 60 5.70 7.66 6.38
CA TYR A 60 4.32 7.35 6.02
C TYR A 60 4.24 6.59 4.69
N TRP A 61 3.33 5.63 4.65
CA TRP A 61 3.09 4.77 3.51
C TRP A 61 1.60 4.69 3.24
N GLU A 62 1.19 5.12 2.06
CA GLU A 62 -0.19 5.04 1.61
C GLU A 62 -0.41 3.75 0.82
N LEU A 63 -1.44 3.00 1.21
CA LEU A 63 -1.96 1.91 0.42
C LEU A 63 -2.97 2.46 -0.58
N ILE A 64 -2.69 2.23 -1.85
CA ILE A 64 -3.59 2.47 -2.98
C ILE A 64 -3.80 1.16 -3.74
N TYR A 65 -4.82 1.11 -4.58
CA TYR A 65 -5.00 0.03 -5.55
C TYR A 65 -4.98 0.61 -6.95
N GLU A 66 -3.97 0.24 -7.74
CA GLU A 66 -3.85 0.72 -9.11
C GLU A 66 -4.91 0.02 -9.97
N HIS A 67 -5.54 0.75 -10.89
CA HIS A 67 -6.67 0.26 -11.70
C HIS A 67 -7.91 -0.12 -10.88
N SER A 68 -8.30 0.72 -9.93
CA SER A 68 -9.52 0.57 -9.12
C SER A 68 -10.82 0.40 -9.92
N GLU A 69 -10.81 0.71 -11.22
CA GLU A 69 -11.89 0.44 -12.17
C GLU A 69 -12.07 -1.07 -12.46
N LEU A 70 -11.07 -1.91 -12.18
CA LEU A 70 -11.17 -3.36 -12.32
C LEU A 70 -12.04 -3.92 -11.20
N GLN A 71 -12.88 -4.89 -11.55
CA GLN A 71 -13.69 -5.61 -10.57
C GLN A 71 -12.75 -6.29 -9.55
N GLY A 72 -12.78 -5.83 -8.30
CA GLY A 72 -11.87 -6.27 -7.24
C GLY A 72 -10.76 -5.28 -6.87
N GLY A 73 -10.71 -4.09 -7.48
CA GLY A 73 -9.85 -2.98 -7.06
C GLY A 73 -8.45 -2.95 -7.68
N GLY A 74 -7.99 -4.03 -8.32
CA GLY A 74 -6.65 -4.12 -8.90
C GLY A 74 -5.55 -4.45 -7.89
N PRO A 75 -4.28 -4.59 -8.32
CA PRO A 75 -3.18 -4.94 -7.42
C PRO A 75 -2.89 -3.83 -6.40
N PRO A 76 -2.53 -4.18 -5.16
CA PRO A 76 -2.16 -3.20 -4.14
C PRO A 76 -0.81 -2.56 -4.46
N SER A 77 -0.67 -1.30 -4.08
CA SER A 77 0.61 -0.58 -4.04
C SER A 77 0.76 0.14 -2.70
N LEU A 78 1.97 0.12 -2.16
CA LEU A 78 2.38 0.99 -1.05
C LEU A 78 3.26 2.10 -1.62
N VAL A 79 2.87 3.35 -1.40
CA VAL A 79 3.59 4.54 -1.86
C VAL A 79 4.01 5.35 -0.65
N GLN A 80 5.28 5.70 -0.58
CA GLN A 80 5.77 6.57 0.48
C GLN A 80 5.16 7.97 0.32
N LEU A 81 4.62 8.52 1.40
CA LEU A 81 4.13 9.89 1.45
C LEU A 81 5.06 10.75 2.28
N LEU A 82 5.32 11.96 1.78
CA LEU A 82 5.85 13.03 2.61
C LEU A 82 4.86 13.35 3.71
N LYS A 83 5.37 13.71 4.89
CA LYS A 83 4.55 14.04 6.06
C LYS A 83 3.51 15.12 5.77
N GLU A 84 3.87 16.15 5.01
CA GLU A 84 2.94 17.22 4.61
C GLU A 84 1.77 16.71 3.76
N ASN A 85 2.01 15.75 2.85
CA ASN A 85 0.96 15.16 2.03
C ASN A 85 0.04 14.25 2.86
N ALA A 86 0.61 13.51 3.81
CA ALA A 86 -0.16 12.69 4.74
C ALA A 86 -1.10 13.55 5.60
N LEU A 87 -0.60 14.67 6.15
CA LEU A 87 -1.40 15.62 6.95
C LEU A 87 -2.46 16.37 6.13
N SER A 88 -2.22 16.58 4.85
CA SER A 88 -3.18 17.24 3.95
C SER A 88 -4.33 16.31 3.57
N LYS A 89 -4.03 15.03 3.34
CA LYS A 89 -5.01 14.04 2.86
C LYS A 89 -5.75 13.31 3.98
N TYR A 90 -5.09 13.09 5.12
CA TYR A 90 -5.64 12.35 6.25
C TYR A 90 -5.79 13.26 7.47
N ILE A 91 -6.91 13.12 8.19
CA ILE A 91 -7.17 13.84 9.43
C ILE A 91 -6.44 13.10 10.57
N ILE A 92 -5.15 13.41 10.77
CA ILE A 92 -4.25 12.79 11.77
C ILE A 92 -3.45 13.83 12.56
#